data_AF-A0A8I7BG25-F1
#
_entry.id   AF-A0A8I7BG25-F1
#
_cell.length_a   1.000
_cell.length_b   1.000
_cell.length_c   1.000
_cell.angle_alpha   90.00
_cell.angle_beta   90.00
_cell.angle_gamma   90.00
#
_symmetry.space_group_name_H-M   'P 1'
#
loop_
_entity.id
_entity.type
_entity.pdbx_description
1 polymer ?
#
loop_
_entity_poly.entity_id
_entity_poly.type
_entity_poly.pdbx_seq_one_letter_code
_entity_poly.pdbx_strand_id
1 'polypeptide(L)'
;MSPQTETKAGVGFQAGVKDYKLTYYTPEYETKDTDILAAFRVSPQPGVPPEEAGAAVAAESSTGTWTTVWTDGLTSLDRYKGRCYHIEPVAGEDSQWICYVAYPLDLFEEGSVTNMFTSIVGNVFGFKALRALRLEDLRIPPTYSKTFQGPPHGIQVERDKLNKYGRPLLGCTIKPKLGLSAKNYGRACYECLRGGLDFTKDDENVNSQPFMRWRDRFVFCAEAIYKSQAETGEIKGHYLNATAGTCEEMIKRAVFARRIRGSYCNA
;
A
#
# COMPACT_ATOMS: atom_id res chain seq x y z
N MET A 1 9.59 -5.23 -38.26
CA MET A 1 11.00 -5.42 -37.88
C MET A 1 11.02 -5.78 -36.42
N SER A 2 11.53 -6.95 -36.05
CA SER A 2 11.53 -7.42 -34.66
C SER A 2 12.46 -6.55 -33.79
N PRO A 3 12.07 -6.15 -32.56
CA PRO A 3 12.94 -5.36 -31.69
C PRO A 3 14.23 -6.13 -31.38
N GLN A 4 15.38 -5.46 -31.43
CA GLN A 4 16.72 -6.02 -31.18
C GLN A 4 17.01 -6.36 -29.69
N THR A 5 15.98 -6.63 -28.87
CA THR A 5 16.11 -6.82 -27.41
C THR A 5 15.84 -8.26 -26.95
N GLU A 6 15.74 -9.22 -27.87
CA GLU A 6 15.76 -10.63 -27.46
C GLU A 6 17.14 -10.96 -26.89
N THR A 7 17.15 -11.42 -25.64
CA THR A 7 18.30 -12.06 -25.03
C THR A 7 18.56 -13.33 -25.83
N LYS A 8 19.32 -13.22 -26.92
CA LYS A 8 19.69 -14.38 -27.75
C LYS A 8 20.35 -15.40 -26.84
N ALA A 9 19.81 -16.61 -26.80
CA ALA A 9 20.46 -17.78 -26.23
C ALA A 9 21.69 -18.12 -27.09
N GLY A 10 22.73 -17.28 -27.02
CA GLY A 10 23.97 -17.41 -27.74
C GLY A 10 25.05 -17.90 -26.78
N VAL A 11 25.56 -19.11 -27.09
CA VAL A 11 26.59 -19.87 -26.36
C VAL A 11 26.09 -20.41 -25.01
N GLY A 12 26.37 -21.69 -24.72
CA GLY A 12 25.86 -22.40 -23.54
C GLY A 12 26.12 -21.67 -22.21
N PHE A 13 25.43 -22.10 -21.15
CA PHE A 13 25.55 -21.50 -19.81
C PHE A 13 26.99 -21.23 -19.41
N GLN A 14 27.29 -19.97 -19.08
CA GLN A 14 28.55 -19.55 -18.51
C GLN A 14 28.33 -19.06 -17.07
N ALA A 15 28.90 -19.78 -16.12
CA ALA A 15 28.88 -19.40 -14.71
C ALA A 15 29.71 -18.14 -14.46
N GLY A 16 29.30 -17.33 -13.49
CA GLY A 16 30.06 -16.16 -13.04
C GLY A 16 29.20 -14.93 -12.77
N VAL A 17 29.80 -13.97 -12.06
CA VAL A 17 29.22 -12.66 -11.77
C VAL A 17 29.38 -11.76 -12.99
N LYS A 18 28.34 -10.99 -13.28
CA LYS A 18 28.31 -10.00 -14.36
C LYS A 18 27.49 -8.80 -13.90
N ASP A 19 27.80 -7.62 -14.45
CA ASP A 19 27.03 -6.40 -14.22
C ASP A 19 25.54 -6.62 -14.57
N TYR A 20 24.63 -6.15 -13.71
CA TYR A 20 23.18 -6.27 -13.93
C TYR A 20 22.75 -5.49 -15.18
N LYS A 21 23.39 -4.35 -15.48
CA LYS A 21 23.05 -3.49 -16.62
C LYS A 21 23.13 -4.21 -17.97
N LEU A 22 23.89 -5.29 -18.07
CA LEU A 22 23.99 -6.07 -19.31
C LEU A 22 22.66 -6.76 -19.70
N THR A 23 21.77 -6.97 -18.73
CA THR A 23 20.50 -7.67 -18.93
C THR A 23 19.28 -6.81 -18.60
N TYR A 24 19.39 -6.00 -17.54
CA TYR A 24 18.27 -5.34 -16.87
C TYR A 24 18.23 -3.81 -17.09
N TYR A 25 19.24 -3.21 -17.73
CA TYR A 25 19.16 -1.84 -18.25
C TYR A 25 18.85 -1.90 -19.74
N THR A 26 17.66 -1.46 -20.12
CA THR A 26 17.14 -1.53 -21.50
C THR A 26 16.53 -0.18 -21.87
N PRO A 27 17.36 0.85 -22.14
CA PRO A 27 16.89 2.22 -22.38
C PRO A 27 16.00 2.38 -23.62
N GLU A 28 16.04 1.42 -24.54
CA GLU A 28 15.20 1.32 -25.74
C GLU A 28 13.85 0.63 -25.50
N TYR A 29 13.57 0.17 -24.28
CA TYR A 29 12.33 -0.55 -24.00
C TYR A 29 11.11 0.37 -24.03
N GLU A 30 10.19 0.09 -24.96
CA GLU A 30 8.87 0.69 -24.98
C GLU A 30 7.96 -0.01 -23.96
N THR A 31 7.52 0.72 -22.93
CA THR A 31 6.62 0.20 -21.90
C THR A 31 5.30 -0.25 -22.51
N LYS A 32 4.75 -1.37 -22.02
CA LYS A 32 3.42 -1.82 -22.40
C LYS A 32 2.36 -1.18 -21.51
N ASP A 33 1.12 -1.10 -22.01
CA ASP A 33 -0.03 -0.63 -21.22
C ASP A 33 -0.32 -1.52 -20.00
N THR A 34 0.12 -2.78 -20.05
CA THR A 34 -0.07 -3.78 -19.00
C THR A 34 1.04 -3.79 -17.95
N ASP A 35 2.14 -3.05 -18.14
CA ASP A 35 3.26 -3.10 -17.21
C ASP A 35 2.94 -2.29 -15.94
N ILE A 36 3.32 -2.82 -14.78
CA ILE A 36 3.49 -1.99 -13.58
C ILE A 36 4.77 -1.18 -13.77
N LEU A 37 4.70 0.14 -13.60
CA LEU A 37 5.88 1.00 -13.67
C LEU A 37 6.19 1.55 -12.29
N ALA A 38 7.46 1.57 -11.93
CA ALA A 38 7.95 2.16 -10.68
C ALA A 38 8.96 3.27 -10.96
N ALA A 39 8.81 4.39 -10.25
CA ALA A 39 9.80 5.45 -10.21
C ALA A 39 10.58 5.34 -8.89
N PHE A 40 11.86 4.99 -8.97
CA PHE A 40 12.73 4.92 -7.80
C PHE A 40 13.66 6.11 -7.77
N ARG A 41 13.68 6.86 -6.66
CA ARG A 41 14.78 7.77 -6.35
C ARG A 41 15.94 6.96 -5.78
N VAL A 42 17.01 6.87 -6.54
CA VAL A 42 18.20 6.06 -6.25
C VAL A 42 19.37 6.96 -5.88
N SER A 43 20.04 6.66 -4.77
CA SER A 43 21.34 7.23 -4.41
C SER A 43 22.38 6.11 -4.36
N PRO A 44 23.13 5.85 -5.45
CA PRO A 44 24.21 4.87 -5.50
C PRO A 44 25.35 5.19 -4.52
N GLN A 45 26.14 4.18 -4.16
CA GLN A 45 27.43 4.37 -3.51
C GLN A 45 28.44 5.07 -4.46
N PRO A 46 29.45 5.78 -3.93
CA PRO A 46 30.51 6.34 -4.76
C PRO A 46 31.17 5.26 -5.64
N GLY A 47 31.30 5.55 -6.93
CA GLY A 47 31.88 4.61 -7.90
C GLY A 47 30.88 3.61 -8.51
N VAL A 48 29.63 3.55 -8.03
CA VAL A 48 28.57 2.74 -8.66
C VAL A 48 27.86 3.58 -9.72
N PRO A 49 27.88 3.19 -11.01
CA PRO A 49 27.16 3.89 -12.06
C PRO A 49 25.64 3.87 -11.83
N PRO A 50 24.91 4.94 -12.17
CA PRO A 50 23.45 4.98 -12.00
C PRO A 50 22.73 3.92 -12.85
N GLU A 51 23.27 3.56 -14.03
CA GLU A 51 22.73 2.49 -14.89
C GLU A 51 22.82 1.13 -14.21
N GLU A 52 23.95 0.85 -13.54
CA GLU A 52 24.13 -0.39 -12.79
C GLU A 52 23.24 -0.42 -11.54
N ALA A 53 23.10 0.71 -10.85
CA ALA A 53 22.21 0.82 -9.71
C ALA A 53 20.73 0.62 -10.10
N GLY A 54 20.27 1.26 -11.18
CA GLY A 54 18.92 1.08 -11.71
C GLY A 54 18.66 -0.36 -12.19
N ALA A 55 19.63 -0.96 -12.86
CA ALA A 55 19.57 -2.35 -13.30
C ALA A 55 19.53 -3.34 -12.13
N ALA A 56 20.34 -3.12 -11.09
CA ALA A 56 20.33 -3.95 -9.89
C ALA A 56 18.97 -3.90 -9.18
N VAL A 57 18.36 -2.71 -9.05
CA VAL A 57 16.99 -2.56 -8.53
C VAL A 57 16.02 -3.36 -9.40
N ALA A 58 16.05 -3.20 -10.73
CA ALA A 58 15.17 -3.93 -11.63
C ALA A 58 15.34 -5.45 -11.55
N ALA A 59 16.56 -5.94 -11.47
CA ALA A 59 16.89 -7.35 -11.40
C ALA A 59 16.36 -8.00 -10.11
N GLU A 60 16.72 -7.44 -8.96
CA GLU A 60 16.48 -8.05 -7.64
C GLU A 60 15.09 -7.75 -7.06
N SER A 61 14.27 -7.03 -7.83
CA SER A 61 12.82 -6.90 -7.64
C SER A 61 12.00 -7.65 -8.70
N SER A 62 12.65 -8.47 -9.55
CA SER A 62 11.98 -9.31 -10.53
C SER A 62 12.54 -10.75 -10.55
N THR A 63 13.60 -11.01 -11.30
CA THR A 63 14.09 -12.36 -11.61
C THR A 63 15.57 -12.58 -11.36
N GLY A 64 16.34 -11.52 -11.08
CA GLY A 64 17.79 -11.56 -11.00
C GLY A 64 18.33 -12.01 -9.66
N THR A 65 19.61 -12.41 -9.66
CA THR A 65 20.44 -12.60 -8.47
C THR A 65 21.89 -12.20 -8.79
N TRP A 66 22.79 -12.26 -7.81
CA TRP A 66 24.17 -11.76 -7.89
C TRP A 66 25.11 -12.51 -8.85
N THR A 67 24.73 -13.68 -9.36
CA THR A 67 25.53 -14.49 -10.29
C THR A 67 24.65 -15.14 -11.34
N THR A 68 25.23 -15.50 -12.49
CA THR A 68 24.48 -16.15 -13.57
C THR A 68 24.01 -17.54 -13.16
N VAL A 69 22.73 -17.86 -13.42
CA VAL A 69 22.13 -19.17 -13.14
C VAL A 69 21.65 -19.84 -14.43
N TRP A 70 21.94 -21.13 -14.58
CA TRP A 70 21.58 -21.88 -15.80
C TRP A 70 20.06 -22.05 -15.95
N THR A 71 19.32 -21.96 -14.85
CA THR A 71 17.86 -22.08 -14.80
C THR A 71 17.12 -20.98 -15.55
N ASP A 72 17.77 -19.84 -15.84
CA ASP A 72 17.22 -18.82 -16.73
C ASP A 72 16.89 -19.40 -18.11
N GLY A 73 17.66 -20.40 -18.58
CA GLY A 73 17.43 -21.10 -19.84
C GLY A 73 16.23 -22.05 -19.85
N LEU A 74 15.60 -22.30 -18.69
CA LEU A 74 14.36 -23.08 -18.58
C LEU A 74 13.11 -22.21 -18.72
N THR A 75 13.25 -20.89 -18.77
CA THR A 75 12.16 -19.92 -18.89
C THR A 75 12.48 -18.87 -19.96
N SER A 76 11.56 -17.94 -20.20
CA SER A 76 11.80 -16.79 -21.08
C SER A 76 12.12 -15.57 -20.24
N LEU A 77 13.41 -15.30 -20.02
CA LEU A 77 13.85 -14.13 -19.26
C LEU A 77 13.32 -12.83 -19.89
N ASP A 78 13.23 -12.75 -21.22
CA ASP A 78 12.64 -11.60 -21.91
C ASP A 78 11.15 -11.41 -21.63
N ARG A 79 10.42 -12.45 -21.22
CA ARG A 79 9.05 -12.26 -20.77
C ARG A 79 8.98 -11.70 -19.35
N TYR A 80 9.84 -12.18 -18.46
CA TYR A 80 9.67 -11.99 -17.01
C TYR A 80 10.60 -10.95 -16.38
N LYS A 81 11.70 -10.56 -17.02
CA LYS A 81 12.62 -9.59 -16.41
C LYS A 81 11.95 -8.23 -16.20
N GLY A 82 12.16 -7.66 -15.02
CA GLY A 82 12.02 -6.23 -14.80
C GLY A 82 13.04 -5.47 -15.66
N ARG A 83 12.74 -4.22 -16.00
CA ARG A 83 13.56 -3.44 -16.93
C ARG A 83 13.73 -2.01 -16.45
N CYS A 84 14.95 -1.61 -16.11
CA CYS A 84 15.27 -0.21 -15.97
C CYS A 84 15.35 0.41 -17.38
N TYR A 85 14.33 1.15 -17.77
CA TYR A 85 14.17 1.65 -19.14
C TYR A 85 14.46 3.14 -19.28
N HIS A 86 14.52 3.88 -18.17
CA HIS A 86 14.87 5.30 -18.19
C HIS A 86 15.54 5.71 -16.88
N ILE A 87 16.50 6.61 -16.98
CA ILE A 87 17.22 7.17 -15.83
C ILE A 87 17.41 8.67 -16.08
N GLU A 88 17.05 9.49 -15.12
CA GLU A 88 17.29 10.93 -15.16
C GLU A 88 17.88 11.44 -13.84
N PRO A 89 18.77 12.45 -13.87
CA PRO A 89 19.28 13.06 -12.65
C PRO A 89 18.16 13.83 -11.94
N VAL A 90 18.18 13.82 -10.61
CA VAL A 90 17.29 14.66 -9.80
C VAL A 90 17.81 16.10 -9.82
N ALA A 91 16.98 17.05 -10.22
CA ALA A 91 17.34 18.46 -10.22
C ALA A 91 17.72 18.95 -8.81
N GLY A 92 18.88 19.58 -8.67
CA GLY A 92 19.39 20.14 -7.42
C GLY A 92 20.10 19.14 -6.49
N GLU A 93 20.26 17.88 -6.91
CA GLU A 93 20.97 16.84 -6.15
C GLU A 93 22.17 16.31 -6.94
N ASP A 94 23.34 16.25 -6.30
CA ASP A 94 24.61 15.89 -6.99
C ASP A 94 24.76 14.38 -7.26
N SER A 95 24.05 13.54 -6.50
CA SER A 95 24.21 12.08 -6.57
C SER A 95 22.87 11.34 -6.40
N GLN A 96 21.81 11.87 -6.99
CA GLN A 96 20.50 11.22 -7.01
C GLN A 96 19.93 11.13 -8.42
N TRP A 97 19.25 10.03 -8.69
CA TRP A 97 18.61 9.75 -9.97
C TRP A 97 17.19 9.23 -9.75
N ILE A 98 16.30 9.49 -10.70
CA ILE A 98 15.06 8.72 -10.84
C ILE A 98 15.32 7.60 -11.84
N CYS A 99 15.28 6.36 -11.37
CA CYS A 99 15.35 5.16 -12.20
C CYS A 99 13.93 4.62 -12.39
N TYR A 100 13.49 4.56 -13.64
CA TYR A 100 12.19 4.02 -14.01
C TYR A 100 12.31 2.55 -14.36
N VAL A 101 11.50 1.73 -13.69
CA VAL A 101 11.49 0.27 -13.87
C VAL A 101 10.13 -0.18 -14.35
N ALA A 102 10.10 -0.99 -15.41
CA ALA A 102 8.90 -1.65 -15.92
C ALA A 102 8.88 -3.13 -15.51
N TYR A 103 7.76 -3.58 -14.96
CA TYR A 103 7.52 -4.95 -14.53
C TYR A 103 6.38 -5.57 -15.35
N PRO A 104 6.62 -6.72 -16.01
CA PRO A 104 5.57 -7.48 -16.68
C PRO A 104 4.42 -7.83 -15.74
N LEU A 105 3.18 -7.73 -16.22
CA LEU A 105 1.96 -8.04 -15.45
C LEU A 105 1.99 -9.43 -14.79
N ASP A 106 2.48 -10.42 -15.52
CA ASP A 106 2.49 -11.83 -15.13
C ASP A 106 3.38 -12.14 -13.91
N LEU A 107 4.15 -11.17 -13.42
CA LEU A 107 4.94 -11.34 -12.19
C LEU A 107 4.09 -11.26 -10.92
N PHE A 108 2.87 -10.75 -11.00
CA PHE A 108 2.09 -10.34 -9.84
C PHE A 108 0.84 -11.20 -9.65
N GLU A 109 0.67 -11.69 -8.43
CA GLU A 109 -0.55 -12.38 -8.01
C GLU A 109 -1.75 -11.42 -8.01
N GLU A 110 -2.85 -11.83 -8.62
CA GLU A 110 -4.09 -11.07 -8.72
C GLU A 110 -4.68 -10.76 -7.33
N GLY A 111 -5.08 -9.52 -7.09
CA GLY A 111 -5.71 -9.10 -5.83
C GLY A 111 -4.78 -9.04 -4.62
N SER A 112 -3.46 -9.17 -4.80
CA SER A 112 -2.48 -9.24 -3.70
C SER A 112 -1.53 -8.03 -3.65
N VAL A 113 -1.89 -7.00 -2.87
CA VAL A 113 -0.96 -5.87 -2.59
C VAL A 113 0.32 -6.39 -1.93
N THR A 114 0.19 -7.42 -1.09
CA THR A 114 1.31 -8.09 -0.43
C THR A 114 2.32 -8.61 -1.45
N ASN A 115 1.88 -9.41 -2.43
CA ASN A 115 2.77 -9.97 -3.45
C ASN A 115 3.45 -8.86 -4.28
N MET A 116 2.70 -7.85 -4.71
CA MET A 116 3.26 -6.69 -5.42
C MET A 116 4.38 -6.00 -4.63
N PHE A 117 4.18 -5.75 -3.34
CA PHE A 117 5.19 -5.14 -2.49
C PHE A 117 6.35 -6.08 -2.15
N THR A 118 6.11 -7.39 -2.02
CA THR A 118 7.17 -8.37 -1.86
C THR A 118 8.18 -8.30 -3.01
N SER A 119 7.73 -8.11 -4.25
CA SER A 119 8.63 -7.94 -5.39
C SER A 119 9.28 -6.55 -5.40
N ILE A 120 8.46 -5.48 -5.45
CA ILE A 120 8.94 -4.12 -5.75
C ILE A 120 9.78 -3.53 -4.61
N VAL A 121 9.44 -3.82 -3.35
CA VAL A 121 10.08 -3.22 -2.17
C VAL A 121 10.63 -4.24 -1.17
N GLY A 122 10.71 -5.52 -1.55
CA GLY A 122 11.15 -6.59 -0.65
C GLY A 122 12.61 -6.47 -0.22
N ASN A 123 13.54 -6.61 -1.16
CA ASN A 123 14.98 -6.72 -0.84
C ASN A 123 15.79 -5.48 -1.24
N VAL A 124 15.37 -4.78 -2.30
CA VAL A 124 16.19 -3.78 -3.01
C VAL A 124 16.60 -2.58 -2.16
N PHE A 125 15.87 -2.27 -1.09
CA PHE A 125 16.20 -1.17 -0.17
C PHE A 125 17.41 -1.47 0.74
N GLY A 126 17.78 -2.75 0.87
CA GLY A 126 18.95 -3.19 1.65
C GLY A 126 20.23 -3.39 0.83
N PHE A 127 20.23 -3.04 -0.46
CA PHE A 127 21.37 -3.28 -1.35
C PHE A 127 22.60 -2.46 -0.94
N LYS A 128 23.72 -3.12 -0.65
CA LYS A 128 24.98 -2.46 -0.21
C LYS A 128 25.54 -1.47 -1.24
N ALA A 129 25.26 -1.69 -2.53
CA ALA A 129 25.66 -0.80 -3.62
C ALA A 129 24.87 0.52 -3.64
N LEU A 130 23.82 0.65 -2.82
CA LEU A 130 22.99 1.84 -2.68
C LEU A 130 23.21 2.48 -1.30
N ARG A 131 23.29 3.81 -1.27
CA ARG A 131 23.27 4.60 -0.01
C ARG A 131 21.85 4.83 0.46
N ALA A 132 20.93 5.06 -0.47
CA ALA A 132 19.52 5.27 -0.21
C ALA A 132 18.69 4.86 -1.42
N LEU A 133 17.46 4.42 -1.16
CA LEU A 133 16.46 4.10 -2.17
C LEU A 133 15.10 4.58 -1.66
N ARG A 134 14.29 5.18 -2.53
CA ARG A 134 12.90 5.55 -2.26
C ARG A 134 12.04 5.19 -3.47
N LEU A 135 10.95 4.48 -3.25
CA LEU A 135 9.88 4.34 -4.22
C LEU A 135 9.04 5.62 -4.19
N GLU A 136 9.04 6.38 -5.28
CA GLU A 136 8.31 7.65 -5.40
C GLU A 136 6.88 7.44 -5.89
N ASP A 137 6.71 6.61 -6.93
CA ASP A 137 5.40 6.39 -7.55
C ASP A 137 5.29 5.00 -8.21
N LEU A 138 4.05 4.54 -8.38
CA LEU A 138 3.67 3.34 -9.11
C LEU A 138 2.56 3.63 -10.11
N ARG A 139 2.81 3.36 -11.41
CA ARG A 139 1.73 3.24 -12.40
C ARG A 139 1.15 1.84 -12.31
N ILE A 140 -0.06 1.74 -11.76
CA ILE A 140 -0.81 0.47 -11.72
C ILE A 140 -1.72 0.37 -12.96
N PRO A 141 -1.54 -0.64 -13.82
CA PRO A 141 -2.31 -0.78 -15.04
C PRO A 141 -3.76 -1.21 -14.74
N PRO A 142 -4.74 -0.83 -15.60
CA PRO A 142 -6.13 -1.24 -15.43
C PRO A 142 -6.30 -2.76 -15.31
N THR A 143 -5.54 -3.53 -16.08
CA THR A 143 -5.55 -5.01 -16.07
C THR A 143 -5.22 -5.60 -14.71
N TYR A 144 -4.30 -4.99 -13.94
CA TYR A 144 -4.00 -5.43 -12.58
C TYR A 144 -5.02 -4.88 -11.58
N SER A 145 -5.33 -3.58 -11.64
CA SER A 145 -6.25 -2.95 -10.67
C SER A 145 -7.65 -3.57 -10.65
N LYS A 146 -8.14 -4.10 -11.80
CA LYS A 146 -9.43 -4.79 -11.91
C LYS A 146 -9.50 -6.12 -11.17
N THR A 147 -8.37 -6.65 -10.71
CA THR A 147 -8.31 -7.86 -9.86
C THR A 147 -8.58 -7.55 -8.39
N PHE A 148 -8.64 -6.26 -8.01
CA PHE A 148 -8.90 -5.81 -6.65
C PHE A 148 -10.34 -5.35 -6.47
N GLN A 149 -10.89 -5.57 -5.28
CA GLN A 149 -12.20 -5.05 -4.91
C GLN A 149 -12.25 -3.52 -4.91
N GLY A 150 -11.16 -2.87 -4.47
CA GLY A 150 -11.12 -1.44 -4.19
C GLY A 150 -11.92 -1.05 -2.92
N PRO A 151 -12.27 0.23 -2.76
CA PRO A 151 -13.03 0.72 -1.61
C PRO A 151 -14.38 -0.03 -1.46
N PRO A 152 -14.75 -0.50 -0.25
CA PRO A 152 -16.03 -1.20 -0.05
C PRO A 152 -17.30 -0.38 -0.39
N HIS A 153 -17.19 0.96 -0.41
CA HIS A 153 -18.29 1.88 -0.72
C HIS A 153 -17.85 3.00 -1.67
N GLY A 154 -16.78 3.72 -1.30
CA GLY A 154 -16.32 4.90 -2.03
C GLY A 154 -17.06 6.18 -1.61
N ILE A 155 -16.59 7.32 -2.13
CA ILE A 155 -16.99 8.66 -1.67
C ILE A 155 -18.48 8.92 -1.87
N GLN A 156 -19.01 8.58 -3.05
CA GLN A 156 -20.40 8.84 -3.40
C GLN A 156 -21.34 8.05 -2.49
N VAL A 157 -21.13 6.74 -2.40
CA VAL A 157 -21.96 5.83 -1.60
C VAL A 157 -21.86 6.17 -0.10
N GLU A 158 -20.68 6.56 0.40
CA GLU A 158 -20.52 7.04 1.78
C GLU A 158 -21.36 8.31 2.05
N ARG A 159 -21.34 9.28 1.13
CA ARG A 159 -22.16 10.50 1.27
C ARG A 159 -23.65 10.20 1.19
N ASP A 160 -24.06 9.31 0.29
CA ASP A 160 -25.46 8.90 0.12
C ASP A 160 -26.01 8.26 1.38
N LYS A 161 -25.22 7.35 1.94
CA LYS A 161 -25.53 6.63 3.18
C LYS A 161 -25.63 7.54 4.40
N LEU A 162 -24.80 8.58 4.47
CA LEU A 162 -24.81 9.54 5.57
C LEU A 162 -25.80 10.69 5.37
N ASN A 163 -26.34 10.84 4.15
CA ASN A 163 -27.14 11.97 3.72
C ASN A 163 -26.46 13.33 3.97
N LYS A 164 -25.17 13.44 3.61
CA LYS A 164 -24.33 14.62 3.88
C LYS A 164 -23.57 15.08 2.63
N TYR A 165 -23.95 16.25 2.10
CA TYR A 165 -23.43 16.81 0.85
C TYR A 165 -23.01 18.27 1.00
N GLY A 166 -22.30 18.80 0.00
CA GLY A 166 -21.96 20.23 -0.09
C GLY A 166 -20.92 20.74 0.91
N ARG A 167 -20.42 19.88 1.82
CA ARG A 167 -19.36 20.20 2.78
C ARG A 167 -18.43 19.02 3.07
N PRO A 168 -17.22 19.29 3.60
CA PRO A 168 -16.41 18.27 4.25
C PRO A 168 -17.14 17.61 5.42
N LEU A 169 -16.81 16.34 5.68
CA LEU A 169 -17.22 15.65 6.90
C LEU A 169 -16.31 16.08 8.05
N LEU A 170 -16.88 16.30 9.24
CA LEU A 170 -16.15 16.72 10.43
C LEU A 170 -15.97 15.55 11.40
N GLY A 171 -14.73 15.32 11.82
CA GLY A 171 -14.34 14.20 12.69
C GLY A 171 -13.47 14.64 13.87
N CYS A 172 -13.50 13.89 14.97
CA CYS A 172 -12.63 14.11 16.13
C CYS A 172 -12.08 12.80 16.71
N THR A 173 -10.79 12.76 17.04
CA THR A 173 -10.20 11.64 17.81
C THR A 173 -10.38 11.93 19.30
N ILE A 174 -10.95 10.99 20.05
CA ILE A 174 -11.15 11.16 21.49
C ILE A 174 -9.81 11.27 22.23
N LYS A 175 -9.72 12.18 23.20
CA LYS A 175 -8.52 12.47 24.00
C LYS A 175 -8.80 12.38 25.51
N PRO A 176 -7.77 12.12 26.35
CA PRO A 176 -6.38 11.79 25.99
C PRO A 176 -6.27 10.49 25.20
N LYS A 177 -5.14 10.25 24.51
CA LYS A 177 -4.98 9.08 23.62
C LYS A 177 -5.32 7.77 24.33
N LEU A 178 -4.83 7.60 25.55
CA LEU A 178 -5.00 6.40 26.38
C LEU A 178 -5.43 6.77 27.80
N GLY A 179 -5.97 5.80 28.54
CA GLY A 179 -6.26 5.92 29.97
C GLY A 179 -7.72 6.27 30.32
N LEU A 180 -8.55 6.62 29.35
CA LEU A 180 -9.99 6.75 29.57
C LEU A 180 -10.65 5.39 29.79
N SER A 181 -11.57 5.31 30.73
CA SER A 181 -12.49 4.17 30.87
C SER A 181 -13.51 4.16 29.74
N ALA A 182 -14.10 2.99 29.46
CA ALA A 182 -15.12 2.83 28.41
C ALA A 182 -16.30 3.80 28.55
N LYS A 183 -16.80 3.98 29.78
CA LYS A 183 -17.91 4.90 30.07
C LYS A 183 -17.55 6.35 29.78
N ASN A 184 -16.34 6.79 30.18
CA ASN A 184 -15.88 8.14 29.89
C ASN A 184 -15.60 8.34 28.40
N TYR A 185 -15.16 7.30 27.70
CA TYR A 185 -15.03 7.30 26.24
C TYR A 185 -16.37 7.55 25.56
N GLY A 186 -17.42 6.83 25.98
CA GLY A 186 -18.79 7.04 25.50
C GLY A 186 -19.32 8.44 25.80
N ARG A 187 -19.05 8.98 27.00
CA ARG A 187 -19.40 10.37 27.33
C ARG A 187 -18.72 11.35 26.37
N ALA A 188 -17.41 11.25 26.17
CA ALA A 188 -16.69 12.15 25.26
C ALA A 188 -17.21 12.05 23.82
N CYS A 189 -17.48 10.83 23.35
CA CYS A 189 -18.11 10.56 22.06
C CYS A 189 -19.45 11.31 21.92
N TYR A 190 -20.34 11.18 22.90
CA TYR A 190 -21.65 11.84 22.90
C TYR A 190 -21.54 13.37 22.84
N GLU A 191 -20.73 13.97 23.72
CA GLU A 191 -20.57 15.43 23.79
C GLU A 191 -20.06 16.01 22.46
N CYS A 192 -19.10 15.33 21.83
CA CYS A 192 -18.56 15.73 20.54
C CYS A 192 -19.60 15.61 19.41
N LEU A 193 -20.36 14.51 19.35
CA LEU A 193 -21.33 14.27 18.28
C LEU A 193 -22.55 15.18 18.38
N ARG A 194 -23.10 15.39 19.58
CA ARG A 194 -24.22 16.33 19.78
C ARG A 194 -23.79 17.78 19.49
N GLY A 195 -22.50 18.08 19.64
CA GLY A 195 -21.92 19.40 19.34
C GLY A 195 -21.80 19.73 17.85
N GLY A 196 -22.17 18.81 16.96
CA GLY A 196 -22.24 19.07 15.51
C GLY A 196 -21.23 18.30 14.66
N LEU A 197 -20.36 17.47 15.26
CA LEU A 197 -19.49 16.59 14.47
C LEU A 197 -20.29 15.47 13.80
N ASP A 198 -19.83 15.02 12.64
CA ASP A 198 -20.40 13.87 11.95
C ASP A 198 -19.86 12.57 12.57
N PHE A 199 -18.57 12.58 12.90
CA PHE A 199 -17.86 11.44 13.44
C PHE A 199 -17.01 11.77 14.67
N THR A 200 -16.85 10.77 15.51
CA THR A 200 -15.68 10.65 16.39
C THR A 200 -14.92 9.37 16.06
N LYS A 201 -13.74 9.16 16.65
CA LYS A 201 -12.96 7.95 16.44
C LYS A 201 -12.16 7.53 17.65
N ASP A 202 -11.93 6.23 17.73
CA ASP A 202 -10.86 5.67 18.53
C ASP A 202 -9.51 6.27 18.08
N ASP A 203 -8.61 6.49 19.03
CA ASP A 203 -7.21 6.77 18.72
C ASP A 203 -6.53 5.50 18.16
N GLU A 204 -5.51 5.61 17.31
CA GLU A 204 -4.95 4.46 16.59
C GLU A 204 -4.39 3.38 17.53
N ASN A 205 -3.92 3.81 18.70
CA ASN A 205 -3.38 2.95 19.74
C ASN A 205 -4.43 2.53 20.79
N VAL A 206 -5.71 2.86 20.64
CA VAL A 206 -6.80 2.35 21.48
C VAL A 206 -7.33 1.06 20.86
N ASN A 207 -6.94 -0.08 21.44
CA ASN A 207 -7.38 -1.40 21.00
C ASN A 207 -8.20 -2.07 22.11
N SER A 208 -7.55 -2.80 23.02
CA SER A 208 -8.16 -3.45 24.18
C SER A 208 -7.16 -3.58 25.34
N GLN A 209 -7.01 -2.52 26.11
CA GLN A 209 -6.05 -2.42 27.20
C GLN A 209 -6.68 -2.72 28.56
N PRO A 210 -5.88 -2.93 29.63
CA PRO A 210 -6.40 -3.13 30.99
C PRO A 210 -7.35 -2.02 31.46
N PHE A 211 -7.11 -0.76 31.09
CA PHE A 211 -7.95 0.38 31.49
C PHE A 211 -9.30 0.44 30.73
N MET A 212 -9.41 -0.24 29.58
CA MET A 212 -10.61 -0.23 28.75
C MET A 212 -10.60 -1.41 27.77
N ARG A 213 -11.41 -2.43 28.06
CA ARG A 213 -11.64 -3.54 27.13
C ARG A 213 -12.51 -3.08 25.97
N TRP A 214 -12.20 -3.58 24.77
CA TRP A 214 -12.82 -3.10 23.53
C TRP A 214 -14.33 -3.26 23.52
N ARG A 215 -14.85 -4.36 24.07
CA ARG A 215 -16.28 -4.65 24.04
C ARG A 215 -17.08 -3.63 24.85
N ASP A 216 -16.58 -3.24 26.02
CA ASP A 216 -17.22 -2.23 26.85
C ASP A 216 -17.23 -0.87 26.15
N ARG A 217 -16.11 -0.50 25.52
CA ARG A 217 -16.01 0.74 24.73
C ARG A 217 -17.03 0.76 23.60
N PHE A 218 -17.14 -0.33 22.85
CA PHE A 218 -18.07 -0.44 21.72
C PHE A 218 -19.52 -0.24 22.17
N VAL A 219 -19.91 -0.82 23.31
CA VAL A 219 -21.26 -0.67 23.88
C VAL A 219 -21.55 0.79 24.25
N PHE A 220 -20.67 1.43 25.05
CA PHE A 220 -20.89 2.82 25.46
C PHE A 220 -20.81 3.83 24.30
N CYS A 221 -19.97 3.57 23.29
CA CYS A 221 -19.93 4.41 22.09
C CYS A 221 -21.18 4.24 21.23
N ALA A 222 -21.73 3.03 21.12
CA ALA A 222 -22.99 2.82 20.41
C ALA A 222 -24.15 3.57 21.09
N GLU A 223 -24.24 3.51 22.42
CA GLU A 223 -25.21 4.30 23.19
C GLU A 223 -25.06 5.81 22.90
N ALA A 224 -23.84 6.32 22.92
CA ALA A 224 -23.52 7.72 22.63
C ALA A 224 -23.90 8.16 21.20
N ILE A 225 -23.63 7.31 20.21
CA ILE A 225 -24.02 7.55 18.81
C ILE A 225 -25.54 7.68 18.71
N TYR A 226 -26.29 6.70 19.20
CA TYR A 226 -27.76 6.72 19.07
C TYR A 226 -28.38 7.87 19.84
N LYS A 227 -27.85 8.20 21.02
CA LYS A 227 -28.31 9.34 21.81
C LYS A 227 -28.12 10.66 21.05
N SER A 228 -26.93 10.90 20.50
CA SER A 228 -26.64 12.14 19.75
C SER A 228 -27.38 12.21 18.41
N GLN A 229 -27.55 11.08 17.72
CA GLN A 229 -28.36 11.01 16.50
C GLN A 229 -29.84 11.31 16.77
N ALA A 230 -30.42 10.76 17.85
CA ALA A 230 -31.79 11.05 18.24
C ALA A 230 -31.99 12.53 18.63
N GLU A 231 -30.99 13.15 19.28
CA GLU A 231 -31.03 14.56 19.69
C GLU A 231 -30.90 15.53 18.50
N THR A 232 -30.08 15.19 17.50
CA THR A 232 -29.75 16.10 16.39
C THR A 232 -30.55 15.84 15.11
N GLY A 233 -31.14 14.65 14.96
CA GLY A 233 -31.79 14.23 13.72
C GLY A 233 -30.82 13.88 12.58
N GLU A 234 -29.52 13.95 12.79
CA GLU A 234 -28.51 13.61 11.79
C GLU A 234 -27.91 12.22 12.03
N ILE A 235 -27.53 11.52 10.95
CA ILE A 235 -26.74 10.30 11.06
C ILE A 235 -25.37 10.62 11.68
N LYS A 236 -25.03 9.91 12.75
CA LYS A 236 -23.75 10.04 13.48
C LYS A 236 -22.96 8.75 13.43
N GLY A 237 -21.65 8.84 13.62
CA GLY A 237 -20.81 7.66 13.70
C GLY A 237 -19.63 7.78 14.65
N HIS A 238 -19.08 6.63 15.00
CA HIS A 238 -17.80 6.50 15.67
C HIS A 238 -16.98 5.43 14.96
N TYR A 239 -15.72 5.74 14.61
CA TYR A 239 -14.82 4.74 14.04
C TYR A 239 -14.28 3.83 15.15
N LEU A 240 -14.94 2.68 15.32
CA LEU A 240 -14.59 1.65 16.30
C LEU A 240 -13.37 0.85 15.80
N ASN A 241 -12.26 0.89 16.54
CA ASN A 241 -10.99 0.32 16.12
C ASN A 241 -10.98 -1.21 16.23
N ALA A 242 -10.90 -1.88 15.07
CA ALA A 242 -10.86 -3.34 14.95
C ALA A 242 -9.44 -3.94 15.05
N THR A 243 -8.37 -3.13 15.05
CA THR A 243 -6.98 -3.61 15.07
C THR A 243 -6.71 -4.52 16.27
N ALA A 244 -6.17 -5.71 16.01
CA ALA A 244 -5.93 -6.76 17.00
C ALA A 244 -4.65 -7.54 16.68
N GLY A 245 -4.19 -8.38 17.61
CA GLY A 245 -2.99 -9.20 17.43
C GLY A 245 -3.16 -10.38 16.48
N THR A 246 -4.40 -10.80 16.19
CA THR A 246 -4.69 -11.87 15.21
C THR A 246 -5.89 -11.50 14.35
N CYS A 247 -6.00 -12.14 13.18
CA CYS A 247 -7.12 -11.96 12.26
C CYS A 247 -8.46 -12.35 12.91
N GLU A 248 -8.50 -13.41 13.72
CA GLU A 248 -9.72 -13.88 14.39
C GLU A 248 -10.25 -12.85 15.36
N GLU A 249 -9.38 -12.22 16.17
CA GLU A 249 -9.78 -11.16 17.09
C GLU A 249 -10.16 -9.87 16.35
N MET A 250 -9.49 -9.54 15.23
CA MET A 250 -9.88 -8.41 14.39
C MET A 250 -11.30 -8.60 13.83
N ILE A 251 -11.58 -9.78 13.26
CA ILE A 251 -12.89 -10.11 12.70
C ILE A 251 -13.96 -10.17 13.79
N LYS A 252 -13.66 -10.73 14.97
CA LYS A 252 -14.58 -10.76 16.12
C LYS A 252 -15.03 -9.35 16.52
N ARG A 253 -14.12 -8.36 16.51
CA ARG A 253 -14.46 -6.96 16.78
C ARG A 253 -15.34 -6.38 15.67
N ALA A 254 -14.99 -6.59 14.41
CA ALA A 254 -15.77 -6.13 13.26
C ALA A 254 -17.19 -6.71 13.27
N VAL A 255 -17.34 -8.02 13.55
CA VAL A 255 -18.63 -8.70 13.68
C VAL A 255 -19.45 -8.13 14.84
N PHE A 256 -18.81 -7.83 15.99
CA PHE A 256 -19.52 -7.21 17.10
C PHE A 256 -19.98 -5.79 16.77
N ALA A 257 -19.13 -4.98 16.11
CA ALA A 257 -19.51 -3.65 15.62
C ALA A 257 -20.71 -3.73 14.67
N ARG A 258 -20.73 -4.69 13.74
CA ARG A 258 -21.88 -4.95 12.86
C ARG A 258 -23.14 -5.31 13.65
N ARG A 259 -23.01 -6.13 14.70
CA ARG A 259 -24.15 -6.59 15.54
C ARG A 259 -24.77 -5.45 16.34
N ILE A 260 -23.97 -4.60 16.98
CA ILE A 260 -24.48 -3.49 17.81
C ILE A 260 -25.02 -2.31 16.98
N ARG A 261 -24.74 -2.30 15.68
CA ARG A 261 -25.35 -1.40 14.69
C ARG A 261 -26.79 -1.78 14.27
N GLY A 262 -27.36 -2.85 14.81
CA GLY A 262 -28.58 -3.52 14.33
C GLY A 262 -29.72 -2.67 13.73
N SER A 263 -30.24 -3.14 12.58
CA SER A 263 -31.54 -2.88 11.94
C SER A 263 -31.97 -1.47 11.51
N TYR A 264 -31.31 -0.39 11.93
CA TYR A 264 -31.81 0.98 11.69
C TYR A 264 -30.86 1.90 10.90
N CYS A 265 -29.66 1.45 10.52
CA CYS A 265 -28.70 2.26 9.77
C CYS A 265 -28.06 1.44 8.65
N ASN A 266 -28.66 1.47 7.46
CA ASN A 266 -28.00 1.06 6.21
C ASN A 266 -27.12 2.20 5.70
N ALA A 267 -26.10 2.54 6.50
CA ALA A 267 -25.01 3.43 6.14
C ALA A 267 -23.66 2.71 6.32
#